data_AF-B0TP03-F1
#
_entry.id   AF-B0TP03-F1
#
_cell.length_a   1.000
_cell.length_b   1.000
_cell.length_c   1.000
_cell.angle_alpha   90.00
_cell.angle_beta   90.00
_cell.angle_gamma   90.00
#
_symmetry.space_group_name_H-M   'P 1'
#
loop_
_entity.id
_entity.type
_entity.pdbx_description
1 polymer ?
#
loop_
_entity_poly.entity_id
_entity_poly.type
_entity_poly.pdbx_seq_one_letter_code
_entity_poly.pdbx_strand_id
1 'polypeptide(L)'
;MKISLLSLELASGQTQEFGVVTSRTTLKHRLKEMLDSVIFEEPSVDGSGGLTMPMLIVQAKVRQCEITFTYDLLSKEEGLLALFYTGAKGGIERQKEFGFVSISELDEHLQRLLSESEDKFIEHYFPKKTRFNQAVKYLGVAYITAACLGLLSFIFFSELIWRDEFFPLAYIAGGVVYTVTLPILLLKALSQEGRERAEQVGQSMTKQVFAILVGNIILSFSLVAGGCNLWHVISAKATELDITFSDKNQDYWGKNCKGGVNFEHFSGTVCLEDRAYWKIVRPGMRAIAQGEASIIAFDVKAIELK
;
A
#
# COMPACT_ATOMS: atom_id res chain seq x y z
N MET A 1 -7.41 21.03 27.42
CA MET A 1 -8.44 22.04 27.09
C MET A 1 -9.70 21.77 27.93
N LYS A 2 -10.85 22.41 27.69
CA LYS A 2 -12.13 22.07 28.36
C LYS A 2 -13.19 21.69 27.32
N ILE A 3 -14.03 20.71 27.66
CA ILE A 3 -15.22 20.36 26.88
C ILE A 3 -16.31 21.35 27.28
N SER A 4 -16.75 22.17 26.32
CA SER A 4 -17.78 23.19 26.51
C SER A 4 -19.19 22.64 26.42
N LEU A 5 -19.40 21.59 25.62
CA LEU A 5 -20.68 20.90 25.48
C LEU A 5 -20.44 19.40 25.43
N LEU A 6 -21.21 18.67 26.21
CA LEU A 6 -21.33 17.23 26.15
C LEU A 6 -22.82 16.92 26.08
N SER A 7 -23.29 16.39 24.96
CA SER A 7 -24.71 16.12 24.75
C SER A 7 -24.95 14.77 24.09
N LEU A 8 -26.07 14.15 24.42
CA LEU A 8 -26.56 12.93 23.80
C LEU A 8 -27.85 13.25 23.05
N GLU A 9 -27.84 13.11 21.74
CA GLU A 9 -29.04 13.09 20.94
C GLU A 9 -29.58 11.65 20.91
N LEU A 10 -30.77 11.44 21.44
CA LEU A 10 -31.41 10.15 21.45
C LEU A 10 -32.08 9.86 20.10
N ALA A 11 -32.34 8.58 19.83
CA ALA A 11 -33.12 8.12 18.68
C ALA A 11 -34.49 8.82 18.55
N SER A 12 -35.06 9.24 19.68
CA SER A 12 -36.32 9.99 19.80
C SER A 12 -36.25 11.46 19.37
N GLY A 13 -35.06 11.96 19.00
CA GLY A 13 -34.80 13.37 18.69
C GLY A 13 -34.68 14.27 19.93
N GLN A 14 -34.73 13.72 21.13
CA GLN A 14 -34.47 14.46 22.38
C GLN A 14 -32.96 14.59 22.61
N THR A 15 -32.51 15.81 22.91
CA THR A 15 -31.12 16.08 23.29
C THR A 15 -31.00 16.20 24.81
N GLN A 16 -30.13 15.40 25.43
CA GLN A 16 -29.75 15.51 26.84
C GLN A 16 -28.39 16.19 26.95
N GLU A 17 -28.29 17.27 27.73
CA GLU A 17 -27.03 17.98 27.97
C GLU A 17 -26.44 17.63 29.34
N PHE A 18 -25.14 17.33 29.35
CA PHE A 18 -24.39 16.90 30.54
C PHE A 18 -23.41 17.98 31.05
N GLY A 19 -23.40 19.14 30.39
CA GLY A 19 -22.68 20.33 30.79
C GLY A 19 -21.17 20.32 30.48
N VAL A 20 -20.45 21.26 31.10
CA VAL A 20 -19.01 21.48 30.89
C VAL A 20 -18.18 20.42 31.61
N VAL A 21 -17.20 19.83 30.93
CA VAL A 21 -16.26 18.87 31.51
C VAL A 21 -14.82 19.43 31.46
N THR A 22 -14.20 19.53 32.64
CA THR A 22 -12.86 20.12 32.81
C THR A 22 -11.81 19.15 33.33
N SER A 23 -12.19 17.93 33.72
CA SER A 23 -11.30 16.94 34.33
C SER A 23 -11.53 15.52 33.81
N ARG A 24 -10.49 14.68 33.84
CA ARG A 24 -10.56 13.28 33.38
C ARG A 24 -11.48 12.41 34.24
N THR A 25 -11.52 12.65 35.55
CA THR A 25 -12.41 11.92 36.48
C THR A 25 -13.88 12.26 36.20
N THR A 26 -14.19 13.54 35.98
CA THR A 26 -15.54 13.98 35.60
C THR A 26 -15.95 13.40 34.25
N LEU A 27 -15.03 13.34 33.28
CA LEU A 27 -15.30 12.75 31.96
C LEU A 27 -15.77 11.29 32.06
N LYS A 28 -15.02 10.45 32.79
CA LYS A 28 -15.38 9.03 32.95
C LYS A 28 -16.75 8.84 33.60
N HIS A 29 -17.04 9.65 34.63
CA HIS A 29 -18.34 9.59 35.29
C HIS A 29 -19.47 9.97 34.33
N ARG A 30 -19.30 11.06 33.57
CA ARG A 30 -20.31 11.54 32.61
C ARG A 30 -20.52 10.58 31.45
N LEU A 31 -19.46 10.02 30.87
CA LEU A 31 -19.58 9.00 29.83
C LEU A 31 -20.35 7.78 30.32
N LYS A 32 -20.06 7.30 31.54
CA LYS A 32 -20.80 6.19 32.13
C LYS A 32 -22.28 6.52 32.32
N GLU A 33 -22.57 7.68 32.90
CA GLU A 33 -23.95 8.17 33.12
C GLU A 33 -24.75 8.26 31.81
N MET A 34 -24.11 8.72 30.72
CA MET A 34 -24.71 8.80 29.38
C MET A 34 -24.97 7.42 28.79
N LEU A 35 -24.03 6.48 28.92
CA LEU A 35 -24.19 5.13 28.38
C LEU A 35 -25.25 4.33 29.14
N ASP A 36 -25.35 4.54 30.45
CA ASP A 36 -26.38 3.93 31.29
C ASP A 36 -27.79 4.47 30.96
N SER A 37 -27.91 5.68 30.39
CA SER A 37 -29.20 6.27 29.99
C SER A 37 -29.67 5.89 28.59
N VAL A 38 -28.81 5.29 27.76
CA VAL A 38 -29.17 4.86 26.40
C VAL A 38 -29.90 3.52 26.43
N ILE A 39 -31.15 3.53 25.94
CA ILE A 39 -31.92 2.33 25.65
C ILE A 39 -31.75 2.05 24.15
N PHE A 40 -31.10 0.94 23.82
CA PHE A 40 -31.05 0.45 22.45
C PHE A 40 -32.38 -0.23 22.16
N GLU A 41 -33.25 0.45 21.43
CA GLU A 41 -34.48 -0.16 20.91
C GLU A 41 -34.10 -1.15 19.80
N GLU A 42 -34.57 -2.40 19.91
CA GLU A 42 -34.44 -3.36 18.81
C GLU A 42 -35.19 -2.82 17.58
N PRO A 43 -34.64 -2.95 16.36
CA PRO A 43 -35.34 -2.52 15.16
C PRO A 43 -36.73 -3.16 15.09
N SER A 44 -37.78 -2.34 15.07
CA SER A 44 -39.12 -2.85 14.77
C SER A 44 -39.10 -3.47 13.37
N VAL A 45 -39.64 -4.70 13.25
CA VAL A 45 -39.63 -5.53 12.03
C VAL A 45 -40.45 -4.91 10.89
N ASP A 46 -41.19 -3.84 11.17
CA ASP A 46 -42.02 -3.11 10.22
C ASP A 46 -41.20 -2.02 9.53
N GLY A 47 -40.30 -2.43 8.61
CA GLY A 47 -39.26 -1.65 7.92
C GLY A 47 -39.66 -0.32 7.24
N SER A 48 -40.14 0.63 8.04
CA SER A 48 -40.62 1.96 7.64
C SER A 48 -40.04 3.10 8.50
N GLY A 49 -39.35 2.78 9.60
CA GLY A 49 -38.59 3.74 10.39
C GLY A 49 -37.11 3.68 10.02
N GLY A 50 -36.53 4.79 9.55
CA GLY A 50 -35.08 4.93 9.51
C GLY A 50 -34.55 4.77 10.94
N LEU A 51 -33.54 3.91 11.14
CA LEU A 51 -32.85 3.82 12.43
C LEU A 51 -32.11 5.13 12.67
N THR A 52 -32.69 6.04 13.44
CA THR A 52 -31.97 7.15 14.05
C THR A 52 -31.20 6.59 15.24
N MET A 53 -29.89 6.47 15.11
CA MET A 53 -29.04 5.99 16.21
C MET A 53 -28.79 7.12 17.21
N PRO A 54 -28.68 6.82 18.52
CA PRO A 54 -28.25 7.81 19.49
C PRO A 54 -26.86 8.35 19.12
N MET A 55 -26.70 9.67 19.11
CA MET A 55 -25.44 10.33 18.77
C MET A 55 -24.92 11.12 19.97
N LEU A 56 -23.70 10.81 20.38
CA LEU A 56 -22.96 11.60 21.34
C LEU A 56 -22.24 12.74 20.61
N ILE A 57 -22.45 13.98 21.06
CA ILE A 57 -21.75 15.16 20.56
C ILE A 57 -20.90 15.72 21.69
N VAL A 58 -19.61 15.90 21.42
CA VAL A 58 -18.67 16.53 22.34
C VAL A 58 -18.04 17.74 21.66
N GLN A 59 -18.29 18.93 22.18
CA GLN A 59 -17.70 20.16 21.65
C GLN A 59 -16.74 20.80 22.65
N ALA A 60 -15.58 21.23 22.17
CA ALA A 60 -14.62 22.04 22.90
C ALA A 60 -14.35 23.33 22.11
N LYS A 61 -14.70 24.46 22.73
CA LYS A 61 -14.35 25.79 22.23
C LYS A 61 -13.08 26.29 22.89
N VAL A 62 -12.05 26.53 22.07
CA VAL A 62 -10.74 27.03 22.51
C VAL A 62 -10.42 28.27 21.71
N ARG A 63 -10.40 29.43 22.38
CA ARG A 63 -10.21 30.74 21.75
C ARG A 63 -11.25 30.96 20.63
N GLN A 64 -10.82 31.01 19.37
CA GLN A 64 -11.69 31.17 18.20
C GLN A 64 -11.90 29.86 17.42
N CYS A 65 -11.34 28.74 17.90
CA CYS A 65 -11.44 27.43 17.27
C CYS A 65 -12.50 26.57 17.96
N GLU A 66 -13.12 25.68 17.18
CA GLU A 66 -14.11 24.71 17.64
C GLU A 66 -13.66 23.30 17.25
N ILE A 67 -13.66 22.41 18.24
CA ILE A 67 -13.39 20.98 18.07
C ILE A 67 -14.67 20.25 18.40
N THR A 68 -15.14 19.38 17.52
CA THR A 68 -16.35 18.59 17.72
C THR A 68 -16.07 17.12 17.46
N PHE A 69 -16.34 16.26 18.43
CA PHE A 69 -16.49 14.83 18.19
C PHE A 69 -17.98 14.50 18.02
N THR A 70 -18.29 13.71 17.01
CA THR A 70 -19.57 13.02 16.89
C THR A 70 -19.32 11.52 17.02
N TYR A 71 -20.13 10.85 17.82
CA TYR A 71 -20.03 9.42 18.03
C TYR A 71 -21.40 8.79 17.94
N ASP A 72 -21.68 8.12 16.83
CA ASP A 72 -22.94 7.41 16.63
C ASP A 72 -22.87 6.07 17.37
N LEU A 73 -23.70 5.91 18.40
CA LEU A 73 -23.71 4.69 19.21
C LEU A 73 -24.40 3.57 18.43
N LEU A 74 -23.61 2.57 18.03
CA LEU A 74 -24.12 1.35 17.41
C LEU A 74 -24.50 0.31 18.47
N SER A 75 -23.76 0.27 19.58
CA SER A 75 -24.00 -0.63 20.71
C SER A 75 -23.53 -0.01 22.02
N LYS A 76 -23.68 -0.76 23.13
CA LYS A 76 -23.12 -0.38 24.45
C LYS A 76 -21.60 -0.42 24.52
N GLU A 77 -20.91 -0.88 23.47
CA GLU A 77 -19.46 -1.06 23.47
C GLU A 77 -18.76 -0.32 22.32
N GLU A 78 -19.46 -0.05 21.22
CA GLU A 78 -18.89 0.49 19.99
C GLU A 78 -19.80 1.47 19.26
N GLY A 79 -19.18 2.30 18.41
CA GLY A 79 -19.84 3.36 17.65
C GLY A 79 -18.98 3.89 16.52
N LEU A 80 -19.54 4.78 15.72
CA LEU A 80 -18.83 5.46 14.65
C LEU A 80 -18.32 6.82 15.12
N LEU A 81 -17.00 7.01 15.15
CA LEU A 81 -16.39 8.26 15.60
C LEU A 81 -15.96 9.13 14.43
N ALA A 82 -16.35 10.40 14.46
CA ALA A 82 -15.80 11.45 13.62
C ALA A 82 -15.35 12.67 14.45
N LEU A 83 -14.31 13.33 13.98
CA LEU A 83 -13.73 14.54 14.57
C LEU A 83 -13.74 15.66 13.55
N PHE A 84 -14.31 16.78 13.94
CA PHE A 84 -14.38 18.02 13.20
C PHE A 84 -13.57 19.11 13.90
N TYR A 85 -12.85 19.89 13.12
CA TYR A 85 -12.11 21.05 13.58
C TYR A 85 -12.40 22.25 12.70
N THR A 86 -12.83 23.34 13.33
CA THR A 86 -13.10 24.64 12.69
C THR A 86 -12.16 25.68 13.26
N GLY A 87 -11.37 26.32 12.39
CA GLY A 87 -10.33 27.26 12.81
C GLY A 87 -10.85 28.67 13.13
N ALA A 88 -9.97 29.47 13.75
CA ALA A 88 -10.18 30.81 14.32
C ALA A 88 -10.89 31.92 13.48
N LYS A 89 -11.23 31.66 12.21
CA LYS A 89 -11.82 32.66 11.30
C LYS A 89 -12.97 32.11 10.45
N GLY A 90 -13.65 31.05 10.89
CA GLY A 90 -14.61 30.32 10.04
C GLY A 90 -13.94 29.70 8.80
N GLY A 91 -12.63 29.46 8.90
CA GLY A 91 -11.83 28.88 7.82
C GLY A 91 -11.74 27.36 7.93
N ILE A 92 -11.27 26.74 6.83
CA ILE A 92 -10.98 25.31 6.59
C ILE A 92 -11.50 24.38 7.69
N GLU A 93 -12.73 23.91 7.52
CA GLU A 93 -13.23 22.75 8.25
C GLU A 93 -12.39 21.52 7.87
N ARG A 94 -11.89 20.84 8.88
CA ARG A 94 -11.18 19.57 8.72
C ARG A 94 -11.97 18.49 9.43
N GLN A 95 -12.17 17.39 8.72
CA GLN A 95 -12.83 16.21 9.24
C GLN A 95 -11.87 15.02 9.24
N LYS A 96 -11.91 14.22 10.29
CA LYS A 96 -11.28 12.92 10.38
C LYS A 96 -12.32 11.89 10.83
N GLU A 97 -12.57 10.90 10.00
CA GLU A 97 -13.39 9.74 10.34
C GLU A 97 -12.49 8.63 10.86
N PHE A 98 -12.83 8.06 12.01
CA PHE A 98 -12.10 6.94 12.59
C PHE A 98 -12.76 5.61 12.24
N GLY A 99 -14.05 5.63 11.87
CA GLY A 99 -14.84 4.42 11.61
C GLY A 99 -15.37 3.82 12.91
N PHE A 100 -15.41 2.48 12.98
CA PHE A 100 -15.81 1.74 14.17
C PHE A 100 -14.77 1.87 15.28
N VAL A 101 -15.20 2.40 16.41
CA VAL A 101 -14.35 2.71 17.56
C VAL A 101 -15.08 2.24 18.82
N SER A 102 -14.33 1.65 19.74
CA SER A 102 -14.84 1.25 21.05
C SER A 102 -15.03 2.47 21.97
N ILE A 103 -15.89 2.34 22.97
CA ILE A 103 -16.08 3.39 23.99
C ILE A 103 -14.79 3.68 24.76
N SER A 104 -13.94 2.67 24.97
CA SER A 104 -12.61 2.87 25.56
C SER A 104 -11.73 3.77 24.72
N GLU A 105 -11.72 3.58 23.40
CA GLU A 105 -10.95 4.42 22.47
C GLU A 105 -11.52 5.84 22.39
N LEU A 106 -12.85 5.98 22.42
CA LEU A 106 -13.51 7.28 22.58
C LEU A 106 -13.05 7.99 23.87
N ASP A 107 -13.05 7.31 25.02
CA ASP A 107 -12.56 7.87 26.29
C ASP A 107 -11.10 8.32 26.16
N GLU A 108 -10.23 7.55 25.50
CA GLU A 108 -8.85 7.96 25.23
C GLU A 108 -8.76 9.24 24.39
N HIS A 109 -9.54 9.35 23.31
CA HIS A 109 -9.57 10.55 22.45
C HIS A 109 -10.04 11.78 23.21
N LEU A 110 -11.10 11.64 24.03
CA LEU A 110 -11.63 12.71 24.87
C LEU A 110 -10.68 13.08 26.02
N GLN A 111 -9.97 12.12 26.59
CA GLN A 111 -8.92 12.39 27.57
C GLN A 111 -7.76 13.18 26.97
N ARG A 112 -7.35 12.88 25.73
CA ARG A 112 -6.33 13.68 25.01
C ARG A 112 -6.79 15.12 24.82
N LEU A 113 -8.05 15.34 24.44
CA LEU A 113 -8.64 16.68 24.34
C LEU A 113 -8.53 17.46 25.67
N LEU A 114 -8.73 16.80 26.81
CA LEU A 114 -8.60 17.44 28.11
C LEU A 114 -7.14 17.71 28.50
N SER A 115 -6.21 16.82 28.18
CA SER A 115 -4.81 16.94 28.64
C SER A 115 -3.85 17.66 27.72
N GLU A 116 -4.09 17.66 26.41
CA GLU A 116 -3.17 18.27 25.44
C GLU A 116 -3.47 19.76 25.26
N SER A 117 -2.46 20.50 24.80
CA SER A 117 -2.65 21.86 24.27
C SER A 117 -3.31 21.79 22.90
N GLU A 118 -3.99 22.87 22.51
CA GLU A 118 -4.65 22.99 21.20
C GLU A 118 -3.71 22.62 20.05
N ASP A 119 -2.50 23.19 20.03
CA ASP A 119 -1.51 22.93 18.97
C ASP A 119 -1.11 21.45 18.88
N LYS A 120 -0.88 20.79 20.02
CA LYS A 120 -0.50 19.37 20.07
C LYS A 120 -1.65 18.47 19.61
N PHE A 121 -2.86 18.78 20.05
CA PHE A 121 -4.06 18.04 19.66
C PHE A 121 -4.33 18.17 18.15
N ILE A 122 -4.28 19.39 17.61
CA ILE A 122 -4.46 19.63 16.18
C ILE A 122 -3.34 18.96 15.37
N GLU A 123 -2.09 19.07 15.80
CA GLU A 123 -0.97 18.40 15.12
C GLU A 123 -1.13 16.89 15.12
N HIS A 124 -1.67 16.33 16.20
CA HIS A 124 -1.96 14.90 16.30
C HIS A 124 -3.05 14.47 15.31
N TYR A 125 -4.22 15.10 15.28
CA TYR A 125 -5.31 14.61 14.41
C TYR A 125 -5.26 15.15 12.98
N PHE A 126 -4.68 16.33 12.80
CA PHE A 126 -4.59 17.05 11.53
C PHE A 126 -3.15 17.51 11.27
N PRO A 127 -2.18 16.56 11.17
CA PRO A 127 -0.79 16.89 10.98
C PRO A 127 -0.63 17.76 9.73
N LYS A 128 0.21 18.80 9.83
CA LYS A 128 0.49 19.67 8.69
C LYS A 128 1.05 18.81 7.56
N LYS A 129 0.34 18.75 6.43
CA LYS A 129 0.85 18.13 5.20
C LYS A 129 2.01 18.99 4.69
N THR A 130 3.23 18.67 5.12
CA THR A 130 4.42 19.31 4.59
C THR A 130 4.61 18.92 3.13
N ARG A 131 5.22 19.80 2.32
CA ARG A 131 5.59 19.47 0.93
C ARG A 131 6.45 18.21 0.86
N PHE A 132 7.29 18.00 1.88
CA PHE A 132 8.09 16.79 2.03
C PHE A 132 7.24 15.52 2.19
N ASN A 133 6.25 15.51 3.10
CA ASN A 133 5.37 14.35 3.28
C ASN A 133 4.56 14.03 2.01
N GLN A 134 4.13 15.06 1.27
CA GLN A 134 3.47 14.87 -0.02
C GLN A 134 4.43 14.28 -1.06
N ALA A 135 5.65 14.79 -1.16
CA ALA A 135 6.67 14.27 -2.07
C ALA A 135 6.99 12.79 -1.77
N VAL A 136 7.21 12.43 -0.49
CA VAL A 136 7.44 11.04 -0.06
C VAL A 136 6.26 10.14 -0.43
N LYS A 137 5.02 10.61 -0.23
CA LYS A 137 3.81 9.87 -0.60
C LYS A 137 3.77 9.60 -2.10
N TYR A 138 3.96 10.62 -2.93
CA TYR A 138 3.92 10.48 -4.39
C TYR A 138 5.07 9.63 -4.92
N LEU A 139 6.30 9.83 -4.43
CA LEU A 139 7.46 9.00 -4.80
C LEU A 139 7.23 7.53 -4.44
N GLY A 140 6.72 7.26 -3.24
CA GLY A 140 6.41 5.89 -2.83
C GLY A 140 5.31 5.25 -3.67
N VAL A 141 4.28 5.99 -4.09
CA VAL A 141 3.26 5.48 -5.01
C VAL A 141 3.84 5.24 -6.40
N ALA A 142 4.54 6.22 -6.97
CA ALA A 142 5.14 6.12 -8.29
C ALA A 142 6.09 4.92 -8.39
N TYR A 143 6.92 4.70 -7.37
CA TYR A 143 7.80 3.54 -7.30
C TYR A 143 7.02 2.21 -7.32
N ILE A 144 6.01 2.06 -6.46
CA ILE A 144 5.20 0.82 -6.41
C ILE A 144 4.52 0.59 -7.76
N THR A 145 3.92 1.62 -8.36
CA THR A 145 3.27 1.52 -9.66
C THR A 145 4.26 1.12 -10.76
N ALA A 146 5.44 1.74 -10.81
CA ALA A 146 6.47 1.42 -11.78
C ALA A 146 7.00 -0.01 -11.60
N ALA A 147 7.19 -0.46 -10.36
CA ALA A 147 7.60 -1.83 -10.06
C ALA A 147 6.53 -2.86 -10.47
N CYS A 148 5.25 -2.59 -10.25
CA CYS A 148 4.16 -3.45 -10.71
C CYS A 148 4.09 -3.52 -12.24
N LEU A 149 4.24 -2.38 -12.93
CA LEU A 149 4.32 -2.36 -14.40
C LEU A 149 5.56 -3.11 -14.90
N GLY A 150 6.69 -2.98 -14.20
CA GLY A 150 7.89 -3.75 -14.48
C GLY A 150 7.67 -5.25 -14.33
N LEU A 151 7.00 -5.69 -13.26
CA LEU A 151 6.66 -7.10 -13.06
C LEU A 151 5.77 -7.64 -14.19
N LEU A 152 4.77 -6.88 -14.62
CA LEU A 152 3.92 -7.25 -15.75
C LEU A 152 4.75 -7.38 -17.03
N SER A 153 5.64 -6.43 -17.32
CA SER A 153 6.56 -6.50 -18.45
C SER A 153 7.49 -7.72 -18.36
N PHE A 154 7.95 -8.07 -17.16
CA PHE A 154 8.76 -9.26 -16.95
C PHE A 154 8.00 -10.55 -17.30
N ILE A 155 6.72 -10.63 -16.91
CA ILE A 155 5.86 -11.78 -17.20
C ILE A 155 5.51 -11.87 -18.69
N PHE A 156 5.16 -10.76 -19.33
CA PHE A 156 4.76 -10.77 -20.76
C PHE A 156 5.92 -11.04 -21.72
N PHE A 157 7.14 -10.67 -21.35
CA PHE A 157 8.34 -10.89 -22.16
C PHE A 157 9.28 -11.93 -21.54
N SER A 158 8.71 -12.99 -20.95
CA SER A 158 9.47 -14.06 -20.28
C SER A 158 10.29 -14.93 -21.24
N GLU A 159 10.00 -14.87 -22.54
CA GLU A 159 10.67 -15.67 -23.57
C GLU A 159 12.03 -15.09 -24.00
N LEU A 160 12.38 -13.89 -23.53
CA LEU A 160 13.67 -13.25 -23.79
C LEU A 160 14.83 -14.02 -23.15
N ILE A 161 15.88 -14.28 -23.93
CA ILE A 161 17.16 -14.74 -23.37
C ILE A 161 18.09 -13.55 -23.13
N TRP A 162 18.69 -13.51 -21.95
CA TRP A 162 19.45 -12.37 -21.45
C TRP A 162 20.94 -12.60 -21.70
N ARG A 163 21.71 -11.56 -22.03
CA ARG A 163 23.16 -11.70 -22.10
C ARG A 163 23.73 -11.93 -20.70
N ASP A 164 24.65 -12.86 -20.51
CA ASP A 164 25.20 -13.16 -19.18
C ASP A 164 25.89 -11.94 -18.52
N GLU A 165 26.55 -11.13 -19.35
CA GLU A 165 27.23 -9.89 -18.95
C GLU A 165 26.27 -8.84 -18.36
N PHE A 166 24.97 -8.96 -18.61
CA PHE A 166 23.96 -8.04 -18.10
C PHE A 166 23.63 -8.28 -16.62
N PHE A 167 23.64 -9.52 -16.13
CA PHE A 167 23.22 -9.83 -14.76
C PHE A 167 24.04 -9.10 -13.69
N PRO A 168 25.38 -9.02 -13.76
CA PRO A 168 26.17 -8.22 -12.83
C PRO A 168 25.71 -6.76 -12.75
N LEU A 169 25.39 -6.14 -13.89
CA LEU A 169 24.90 -4.77 -13.96
C LEU A 169 23.48 -4.65 -13.38
N ALA A 170 22.61 -5.61 -13.68
CA ALA A 170 21.25 -5.67 -13.17
C ALA A 170 21.21 -5.81 -11.64
N TYR A 171 22.09 -6.63 -11.06
CA TYR A 171 22.22 -6.77 -9.61
C TYR A 171 22.68 -5.47 -8.95
N ILE A 172 23.66 -4.77 -9.53
CA ILE A 172 24.11 -3.46 -9.03
C ILE A 172 22.96 -2.45 -9.10
N ALA A 173 22.28 -2.38 -10.24
CA ALA A 173 21.14 -1.48 -10.43
C ALA A 173 20.01 -1.78 -9.42
N GLY A 174 19.70 -3.06 -9.20
CA GLY A 174 18.73 -3.50 -8.20
C GLY A 174 19.11 -3.09 -6.78
N GLY A 175 20.39 -3.23 -6.42
CA GLY A 175 20.91 -2.77 -5.12
C GLY A 175 20.80 -1.25 -4.95
N VAL A 176 21.11 -0.48 -5.99
CA VAL A 176 20.96 0.99 -5.98
C VAL A 176 19.50 1.39 -5.85
N VAL A 177 18.60 0.80 -6.64
CA VAL A 177 17.15 1.06 -6.52
C VAL A 177 16.67 0.73 -5.11
N TYR A 178 17.01 -0.45 -4.59
CA TYR A 178 16.62 -0.88 -3.25
C TYR A 178 17.07 0.11 -2.18
N THR A 179 18.34 0.52 -2.20
CA THR A 179 18.91 1.43 -1.20
C THR A 179 18.31 2.83 -1.25
N VAL A 180 17.94 3.33 -2.44
CA VAL A 180 17.30 4.64 -2.60
C VAL A 180 15.82 4.61 -2.22
N THR A 181 15.09 3.53 -2.52
CA THR A 181 13.64 3.43 -2.30
C THR A 181 13.30 3.00 -0.88
N LEU A 182 14.16 2.24 -0.21
CA LEU A 182 13.92 1.75 1.14
C LEU A 182 13.63 2.88 2.15
N PRO A 183 14.43 3.97 2.23
CA PRO A 183 14.12 5.08 3.13
C PRO A 183 12.77 5.73 2.83
N ILE A 184 12.40 5.86 1.55
CA ILE A 184 11.13 6.46 1.13
C ILE A 184 9.95 5.61 1.61
N LEU A 185 10.03 4.29 1.43
CA LEU A 185 8.99 3.35 1.86
C LEU A 185 8.90 3.28 3.39
N LEU A 186 10.03 3.26 4.09
CA LEU A 186 10.07 3.27 5.55
C LEU A 186 9.49 4.57 6.10
N LEU A 187 9.86 5.74 5.56
CA LEU A 187 9.28 7.02 5.99
C LEU A 187 7.77 7.07 5.76
N LYS A 188 7.28 6.54 4.63
CA LYS A 188 5.85 6.45 4.34
C LYS A 188 5.13 5.52 5.32
N ALA A 189 5.70 4.37 5.63
CA ALA A 189 5.09 3.39 6.54
C ALA A 189 5.13 3.83 8.00
N LEU A 190 6.23 4.43 8.44
CA LEU A 190 6.41 4.96 9.79
C LEU A 190 5.68 6.29 10.02
N SER A 191 5.16 6.91 8.96
CA SER A 191 4.31 8.10 9.08
C SER A 191 3.04 7.80 9.86
N GLN A 192 2.44 8.81 10.47
CA GLN A 192 1.22 8.63 11.25
C GLN A 192 0.08 7.98 10.43
N GLU A 193 -0.15 8.44 9.20
CA GLU A 193 -1.13 7.84 8.28
C GLU A 193 -0.81 6.36 8.00
N GLY A 194 0.48 6.01 7.90
CA GLY A 194 0.94 4.64 7.69
C GLY A 194 0.75 3.72 8.89
N ARG A 195 0.92 4.26 10.11
CA ARG A 195 0.71 3.52 11.37
C ARG A 195 -0.76 3.27 11.64
N GLU A 196 -1.60 4.30 11.50
CA GLU A 196 -3.05 4.19 11.68
C GLU A 196 -3.64 3.14 10.72
N ARG A 197 -3.21 3.12 9.46
CA ARG A 197 -3.62 2.08 8.51
C ARG A 197 -3.13 0.69 8.89
N ALA A 198 -1.92 0.57 9.43
CA ALA A 198 -1.37 -0.72 9.87
C ALA A 198 -2.17 -1.28 11.06
N GLU A 199 -2.53 -0.41 12.01
CA GLU A 199 -3.39 -0.76 13.15
C GLU A 199 -4.77 -1.22 12.68
N GLN A 200 -5.38 -0.53 11.71
CA GLN A 200 -6.67 -0.92 11.12
C GLN A 200 -6.68 -2.33 10.50
N VAL A 201 -5.54 -2.81 9.98
CA VAL A 201 -5.40 -4.17 9.42
C VAL A 201 -4.79 -5.16 10.41
N GLY A 202 -4.65 -4.79 11.69
CA GLY A 202 -4.09 -5.64 12.75
C GLY A 202 -2.60 -5.96 12.56
N GLN A 203 -1.87 -5.14 11.79
CA GLN A 203 -0.47 -5.38 11.47
C GLN A 203 0.45 -4.63 12.45
N SER A 204 1.32 -5.38 13.14
CA SER A 204 2.32 -4.78 14.01
C SER A 204 3.40 -4.02 13.22
N MET A 205 3.97 -2.99 13.83
CA MET A 205 5.05 -2.18 13.24
C MET A 205 6.23 -3.04 12.76
N THR A 206 6.63 -4.05 13.53
CA THR A 206 7.72 -4.97 13.16
C THR A 206 7.39 -5.77 11.90
N LYS A 207 6.14 -6.27 11.77
CA LYS A 207 5.69 -6.98 10.58
C LYS A 207 5.65 -6.04 9.37
N GLN A 208 5.24 -4.80 9.55
CA GLN A 208 5.21 -3.79 8.48
C GLN A 208 6.62 -3.47 7.97
N VAL A 209 7.58 -3.22 8.87
CA VAL A 209 8.99 -2.95 8.51
C VAL A 209 9.61 -4.16 7.80
N PHE A 210 9.38 -5.37 8.32
CA PHE A 210 9.87 -6.58 7.66
C PHE A 210 9.25 -6.79 6.28
N ALA A 211 7.95 -6.56 6.13
CA ALA A 211 7.27 -6.64 4.84
C ALA A 211 7.84 -5.63 3.83
N ILE A 212 8.24 -4.44 4.27
CA ILE A 212 8.90 -3.45 3.40
C ILE A 212 10.30 -3.90 3.03
N LEU A 213 11.09 -4.42 3.97
CA LEU A 213 12.44 -4.91 3.68
C LEU A 213 12.41 -6.02 2.62
N VAL A 214 11.58 -7.04 2.83
CA VAL A 214 11.47 -8.18 1.90
C VAL A 214 10.75 -7.76 0.61
N GLY A 215 9.65 -7.04 0.72
CA GLY A 215 8.86 -6.59 -0.44
C GLY A 215 9.65 -5.66 -1.36
N ASN A 216 10.52 -4.80 -0.82
CA ASN A 216 11.34 -3.90 -1.62
C ASN A 216 12.39 -4.65 -2.44
N ILE A 217 12.82 -5.85 -2.04
CA ILE A 217 13.68 -6.71 -2.88
C ILE A 217 12.93 -7.09 -4.15
N ILE A 218 11.70 -7.57 -4.00
CA ILE A 218 10.85 -7.99 -5.12
C ILE A 218 10.52 -6.79 -6.01
N LEU A 219 10.13 -5.65 -5.42
CA LEU A 219 9.80 -4.44 -6.18
C LEU A 219 11.02 -3.89 -6.94
N SER A 220 12.20 -3.91 -6.33
CA SER A 220 13.43 -3.42 -6.97
C SER A 220 13.84 -4.32 -8.13
N PHE A 221 13.78 -5.63 -7.93
CA PHE A 221 14.00 -6.59 -9.02
C PHE A 221 12.99 -6.40 -10.14
N SER A 222 11.70 -6.29 -9.81
CA SER A 222 10.62 -6.12 -10.79
C SER A 222 10.80 -4.85 -11.63
N LEU A 223 11.21 -3.75 -11.00
CA LEU A 223 11.47 -2.50 -11.69
C LEU A 223 12.65 -2.62 -12.66
N VAL A 224 13.76 -3.22 -12.21
CA VAL A 224 14.97 -3.36 -13.02
C VAL A 224 14.76 -4.35 -14.16
N ALA A 225 14.33 -5.58 -13.86
CA ALA A 225 14.10 -6.61 -14.86
C ALA A 225 13.00 -6.17 -15.85
N GLY A 226 11.90 -5.63 -15.36
CA GLY A 226 10.82 -5.11 -16.20
C GLY A 226 11.23 -3.93 -17.07
N GLY A 227 11.97 -2.97 -16.51
CA GLY A 227 12.50 -1.83 -17.25
C GLY A 227 13.47 -2.25 -18.35
N CYS A 228 14.28 -3.27 -18.10
CA CYS A 228 15.20 -3.82 -19.09
C CYS A 228 14.48 -4.59 -20.20
N ASN A 229 13.40 -5.32 -19.89
CA ASN A 229 12.52 -5.89 -20.92
C ASN A 229 11.92 -4.81 -21.82
N LEU A 230 11.40 -3.74 -21.22
CA LEU A 230 10.83 -2.64 -21.99
C LEU A 230 11.89 -1.95 -22.85
N TRP A 231 13.10 -1.77 -22.30
CA TRP A 231 14.23 -1.22 -23.06
C TRP A 231 14.63 -2.11 -24.24
N HIS A 232 14.61 -3.44 -24.06
CA HIS A 232 14.83 -4.38 -25.15
C HIS A 232 13.81 -4.15 -26.26
N VAL A 233 12.51 -4.17 -25.95
CA VAL A 233 11.43 -3.97 -26.93
C VAL A 233 11.58 -2.66 -27.73
N ILE A 234 12.07 -1.59 -27.09
CA ILE A 234 12.24 -0.29 -27.75
C ILE A 234 13.53 -0.22 -28.60
N SER A 235 14.59 -0.89 -28.18
CA SER A 235 15.93 -0.74 -28.76
C SER A 235 16.39 -1.89 -29.64
N ALA A 236 15.67 -3.02 -29.61
CA ALA A 236 16.06 -4.21 -30.33
C ALA A 236 16.00 -4.00 -31.84
N LYS A 237 16.93 -4.64 -32.54
CA LYS A 237 17.02 -4.63 -34.00
C LYS A 237 17.12 -6.05 -34.52
N ALA A 238 16.52 -6.29 -35.68
CA ALA A 238 16.68 -7.55 -36.39
C ALA A 238 18.16 -7.82 -36.67
N THR A 239 18.65 -8.99 -36.28
CA THR A 239 20.03 -9.42 -36.49
C THR A 239 20.12 -10.93 -36.59
N GLU A 240 21.27 -11.39 -37.09
CA GLU A 240 21.71 -12.77 -37.01
C GLU A 240 22.90 -12.85 -36.05
N LEU A 241 22.97 -13.92 -35.25
CA LEU A 241 24.06 -14.17 -34.31
C LEU A 241 24.56 -15.60 -34.50
N ASP A 242 25.88 -15.74 -34.61
CA ASP A 242 26.53 -17.04 -34.44
C ASP A 242 26.40 -17.46 -32.97
N ILE A 243 25.77 -18.61 -32.73
CA ILE A 243 25.54 -19.16 -31.40
C ILE A 243 26.23 -20.51 -31.25
N THR A 244 26.58 -20.84 -30.03
CA THR A 244 27.02 -22.19 -29.63
C THR A 244 26.00 -22.73 -28.62
N PHE A 245 25.54 -23.96 -28.80
CA PHE A 245 24.68 -24.59 -27.80
C PHE A 245 25.50 -25.00 -26.57
N SER A 246 25.11 -24.54 -25.39
CA SER A 246 25.79 -24.86 -24.13
C SER A 246 25.26 -26.15 -23.52
N ASP A 247 23.94 -26.31 -23.45
CA ASP A 247 23.29 -27.51 -22.91
C ASP A 247 21.87 -27.70 -23.46
N LYS A 248 21.29 -28.87 -23.20
CA LYS A 248 19.87 -29.18 -23.43
C LYS A 248 19.10 -29.12 -22.12
N ASN A 249 17.93 -28.50 -22.17
CA ASN A 249 16.98 -28.51 -21.08
C ASN A 249 15.78 -29.40 -21.42
N GLN A 250 15.56 -30.47 -20.63
CA GLN A 250 14.43 -31.39 -20.83
C GLN A 250 13.11 -30.85 -20.27
N ASP A 251 13.15 -29.84 -19.39
CA ASP A 251 11.98 -29.40 -18.62
C ASP A 251 10.93 -28.63 -19.45
N TYR A 252 11.25 -28.30 -20.71
CA TYR A 252 10.39 -27.57 -21.64
C TYR A 252 9.61 -28.50 -22.59
N TRP A 253 8.84 -29.45 -22.05
CA TRP A 253 7.96 -30.33 -22.85
C TRP A 253 6.50 -29.90 -22.71
N GLY A 254 6.02 -29.11 -23.66
CA GLY A 254 4.64 -28.60 -23.72
C GLY A 254 3.97 -28.82 -25.08
N LYS A 255 2.77 -28.25 -25.23
CA LYS A 255 2.02 -28.34 -26.50
C LYS A 255 2.81 -27.73 -27.66
N ASN A 256 3.46 -26.58 -27.42
CA ASN A 256 4.22 -25.82 -28.42
C ASN A 256 5.74 -25.96 -28.25
N CYS A 257 6.21 -26.48 -27.12
CA CYS A 257 7.64 -26.69 -26.87
C CYS A 257 8.02 -28.16 -26.84
N LYS A 258 8.96 -28.59 -27.67
CA LYS A 258 9.41 -29.99 -27.77
C LYS A 258 10.81 -30.24 -27.20
N GLY A 259 11.40 -29.21 -26.58
CA GLY A 259 12.64 -29.29 -25.83
C GLY A 259 13.33 -27.93 -25.77
N GLY A 260 13.96 -27.65 -24.63
CA GLY A 260 14.72 -26.42 -24.43
C GLY A 260 16.18 -26.57 -24.82
N VAL A 261 16.79 -25.52 -25.32
CA VAL A 261 18.24 -25.40 -25.54
C VAL A 261 18.76 -24.12 -24.92
N ASN A 262 19.97 -24.17 -24.38
CA ASN A 262 20.65 -23.00 -23.85
C ASN A 262 21.78 -22.60 -24.82
N PHE A 263 22.06 -21.31 -24.91
CA PHE A 263 23.18 -20.79 -25.70
C PHE A 263 24.34 -20.42 -24.78
N GLU A 264 25.57 -20.53 -25.24
CA GLU A 264 26.72 -19.94 -24.55
C GLU A 264 26.59 -18.41 -24.52
N HIS A 265 27.00 -17.78 -23.41
CA HIS A 265 26.95 -16.33 -23.17
C HIS A 265 25.54 -15.73 -23.01
N PHE A 266 24.50 -16.58 -22.96
CA PHE A 266 23.14 -16.17 -22.68
C PHE A 266 22.55 -16.99 -21.54
N SER A 267 21.77 -16.32 -20.70
CA SER A 267 20.96 -16.91 -19.66
C SER A 267 19.51 -17.00 -20.11
N GLY A 268 18.93 -18.18 -19.89
CA GLY A 268 17.58 -18.51 -20.32
C GLY A 268 17.59 -19.74 -21.23
N THR A 269 16.40 -20.25 -21.50
CA THR A 269 16.20 -21.44 -22.32
C THR A 269 15.36 -21.05 -23.52
N VAL A 270 15.85 -21.39 -24.71
CA VAL A 270 15.12 -21.21 -25.96
C VAL A 270 14.32 -22.48 -26.24
N CYS A 271 13.04 -22.28 -26.53
CA CYS A 271 12.16 -23.37 -26.87
C CYS A 271 12.35 -23.81 -28.33
N LEU A 272 12.54 -25.10 -28.58
CA LEU A 272 12.48 -25.68 -29.93
C LEU A 272 11.10 -26.31 -30.17
N GLU A 273 10.47 -25.95 -31.28
CA GLU A 273 9.15 -26.47 -31.66
C GLU A 273 9.21 -27.90 -32.22
N ASP A 274 10.35 -28.33 -32.78
CA ASP A 274 10.52 -29.67 -33.35
C ASP A 274 11.47 -30.54 -32.53
N ARG A 275 10.93 -31.68 -32.10
CA ARG A 275 11.66 -32.71 -31.34
C ARG A 275 12.80 -33.33 -32.14
N ALA A 276 12.69 -33.42 -33.47
CA ALA A 276 13.74 -33.97 -34.31
C ALA A 276 15.00 -33.10 -34.25
N TYR A 277 14.84 -31.78 -34.36
CA TYR A 277 15.92 -30.81 -34.20
C TYR A 277 16.51 -30.83 -32.79
N TRP A 278 15.67 -30.87 -31.75
CA TRP A 278 16.17 -30.96 -30.37
C TRP A 278 17.00 -32.23 -30.13
N LYS A 279 16.65 -33.37 -30.73
CA LYS A 279 17.42 -34.63 -30.59
C LYS A 279 18.83 -34.53 -31.18
N ILE A 280 18.99 -33.84 -32.31
CA ILE A 280 20.28 -33.76 -33.02
C ILE A 280 21.25 -32.73 -32.43
N VAL A 281 20.76 -31.67 -31.78
CA VAL A 281 21.60 -30.67 -31.11
C VAL A 281 22.54 -31.35 -30.11
N ARG A 282 23.75 -30.85 -29.92
CA ARG A 282 24.69 -31.29 -28.89
C ARG A 282 25.44 -30.07 -28.34
N PRO A 283 25.87 -30.11 -27.06
CA PRO A 283 26.77 -29.08 -26.52
C PRO A 283 27.98 -28.86 -27.44
N GLY A 284 28.35 -27.61 -27.65
CA GLY A 284 29.46 -27.20 -28.53
C GLY A 284 29.14 -27.14 -30.02
N MET A 285 27.93 -27.56 -30.46
CA MET A 285 27.50 -27.35 -31.84
C MET A 285 27.25 -25.86 -32.11
N ARG A 286 27.59 -25.41 -33.32
CA ARG A 286 27.39 -24.04 -33.79
C ARG A 286 26.17 -23.92 -34.68
N ALA A 287 25.46 -22.80 -34.58
CA ALA A 287 24.30 -22.46 -35.37
C ALA A 287 24.22 -20.95 -35.61
N ILE A 288 23.36 -20.53 -36.54
CA ILE A 288 22.96 -19.13 -36.68
C ILE A 288 21.58 -18.97 -36.05
N ALA A 289 21.43 -18.03 -35.13
CA ALA A 289 20.13 -17.63 -34.63
C ALA A 289 19.72 -16.28 -35.25
N GLN A 290 18.51 -16.23 -35.81
CA GLN A 290 17.89 -15.02 -36.33
C GLN A 290 16.86 -14.52 -35.32
N GLY A 291 16.83 -13.20 -35.10
CA GLY A 291 15.97 -12.63 -34.07
C GLY A 291 16.12 -11.12 -33.93
N GLU A 292 15.69 -10.61 -32.79
CA GLU A 292 15.83 -9.20 -32.42
C GLU A 292 16.82 -9.06 -31.26
N ALA A 293 17.93 -8.37 -31.47
CA ALA A 293 18.96 -8.19 -30.45
C ALA A 293 19.03 -6.75 -29.95
N SER A 294 19.35 -6.65 -28.67
CA SER A 294 19.76 -5.43 -28.01
C SER A 294 21.06 -5.67 -27.25
N ILE A 295 21.54 -4.63 -26.55
CA ILE A 295 22.65 -4.76 -25.60
C ILE A 295 22.28 -5.58 -24.34
N ILE A 296 20.99 -5.82 -24.09
CA ILE A 296 20.48 -6.47 -22.87
C ILE A 296 20.14 -7.94 -23.11
N ALA A 297 19.31 -8.17 -24.11
CA ALA A 297 18.71 -9.47 -24.41
C ALA A 297 18.64 -9.72 -25.93
N PHE A 298 18.32 -10.95 -26.27
CA PHE A 298 18.06 -11.44 -27.61
C PHE A 298 16.73 -12.21 -27.63
N ASP A 299 15.85 -11.84 -28.55
CA ASP A 299 14.60 -12.54 -28.83
C ASP A 299 14.79 -13.43 -30.05
N VAL A 300 14.71 -14.75 -29.84
CA VAL A 300 15.05 -15.75 -30.88
C VAL A 300 13.82 -16.07 -31.70
N LYS A 301 13.88 -15.84 -33.02
CA LYS A 301 12.79 -16.14 -33.95
C LYS A 301 13.02 -17.42 -34.75
N ALA A 302 14.27 -17.69 -35.12
CA ALA A 302 14.63 -18.90 -35.87
C ALA A 302 16.07 -19.31 -35.56
N ILE A 303 16.36 -20.61 -35.73
CA ILE A 303 17.70 -21.17 -35.57
C ILE A 303 17.99 -22.06 -36.78
N GLU A 304 19.11 -21.78 -37.44
CA GLU A 304 19.63 -22.56 -38.57
C GLU A 304 20.90 -23.29 -38.12
N LEU A 305 20.87 -24.62 -38.18
CA LEU A 305 22.03 -25.46 -37.87
C LEU A 305 23.05 -25.38 -39.02
N LYS A 306 24.32 -25.14 -38.70
CA LYS A 306 25.44 -25.22 -39.65
C LYS A 306 25.95 -26.65 -39.83
#